data_AF-A0A7J4AX66-F1
#
_entry.id   AF-A0A7J4AX66-F1
#
_cell.length_a   1.000
_cell.length_b   1.000
_cell.length_c   1.000
_cell.angle_alpha   90.00
_cell.angle_beta   90.00
_cell.angle_gamma   90.00
#
_symmetry.space_group_name_H-M   'P 1'
#
loop_
_entity.id
_entity.type
_entity.pdbx_description
1 polymer ?
#
loop_
_entity_poly.entity_id
_entity_poly.type
_entity_poly.pdbx_seq_one_letter_code
_entity_poly.pdbx_strand_id
1 'polypeptide(L)'
;MASEKLSVVVRYAFVEGVLIFALVMLSHLDWIVHNTLYRYSLVFSLDWAVPYWTAFRIVLGLLITAIASIAVMGYLAFRRAGIEAEKVVYICKSCGNAWTELDKSVKPRGKLPRFKILKSCASCDRKILDE
;
A
#
# COMPACT_ATOMS: atom_id res chain seq x y z
N MET A 1 13.49 -9.41 -5.09
CA MET A 1 12.06 -9.77 -5.27
C MET A 1 11.31 -9.95 -3.94
N ALA A 2 11.67 -10.89 -3.06
CA ALA A 2 11.07 -10.93 -1.70
C ALA A 2 11.40 -9.66 -0.88
N SER A 3 12.63 -9.15 -1.02
CA SER A 3 13.11 -7.93 -0.35
C SER A 3 12.31 -6.67 -0.70
N GLU A 4 11.82 -6.52 -1.94
CA GLU A 4 11.09 -5.32 -2.36
C GLU A 4 9.65 -5.33 -1.87
N LYS A 5 8.96 -6.46 -2.02
CA LYS A 5 7.62 -6.65 -1.44
C LYS A 5 7.65 -6.48 0.08
N LEU A 6 8.67 -7.03 0.74
CA LEU A 6 8.88 -6.87 2.18
C LEU A 6 9.12 -5.40 2.54
N SER A 7 9.99 -4.70 1.82
CA SER A 7 10.24 -3.27 2.07
C SER A 7 8.98 -2.42 1.89
N VAL A 8 8.12 -2.72 0.91
CA VAL A 8 6.85 -2.01 0.73
C VAL A 8 5.94 -2.27 1.94
N VAL A 9 5.71 -3.54 2.28
CA VAL A 9 4.84 -3.91 3.40
C VAL A 9 5.32 -3.29 4.72
N VAL A 10 6.61 -3.36 5.03
CA VAL A 10 7.18 -2.83 6.28
C VAL A 10 6.93 -1.32 6.42
N ARG A 11 7.12 -0.54 5.34
CA ARG A 11 6.88 0.92 5.38
C ARG A 11 5.44 1.26 5.68
N TYR A 12 4.48 0.62 5.00
CA TYR A 12 3.06 0.88 5.23
C TYR A 12 2.59 0.35 6.58
N ALA A 13 3.06 -0.84 6.99
CA ALA A 13 2.73 -1.43 8.30
C ALA A 13 3.24 -0.59 9.47
N PHE A 14 4.42 0.03 9.34
CA PHE A 14 4.93 0.94 10.35
C PHE A 14 4.01 2.15 10.54
N VAL A 15 3.62 2.82 9.45
CA VAL A 15 2.73 3.99 9.50
C VAL A 15 1.36 3.62 10.06
N GLU A 16 0.78 2.50 9.62
CA GLU A 16 -0.46 1.95 10.17
C GLU A 16 -0.35 1.69 11.67
N GLY A 17 0.75 1.07 12.12
CA GLY A 17 0.99 0.79 13.53
C GLY A 17 0.97 2.06 14.39
N VAL A 18 1.57 3.14 13.89
CA VAL A 18 1.56 4.45 14.59
C VAL A 18 0.14 5.03 14.68
N LEU A 19 -0.66 4.91 13.62
CA LEU A 19 -2.04 5.41 13.63
C LEU A 19 -2.96 4.59 14.55
N ILE A 20 -2.81 3.27 14.55
CA ILE A 20 -3.53 2.38 15.47
C ILE A 20 -3.13 2.71 16.92
N PHE A 21 -1.85 2.94 17.19
CA PHE A 21 -1.40 3.37 18.50
C PHE A 21 -2.03 4.70 18.92
N ALA A 22 -2.12 5.68 18.02
CA ALA A 22 -2.79 6.95 18.29
C ALA A 22 -4.29 6.77 18.62
N LEU A 23 -4.98 5.86 17.92
CA LEU A 23 -6.38 5.50 18.26
C LEU A 23 -6.52 4.88 19.65
N VAL A 24 -5.60 3.99 20.03
CA VAL A 24 -5.60 3.39 21.37
C VAL A 24 -5.39 4.46 22.44
N MET A 25 -4.42 5.37 22.24
CA MET A 25 -4.17 6.47 23.17
C MET A 25 -5.37 7.41 23.29
N LEU A 26 -6.01 7.74 22.16
CA LEU A 26 -7.23 8.55 22.14
C LEU A 26 -8.37 7.88 22.92
N SER A 27 -8.54 6.57 22.75
CA SER A 27 -9.54 5.77 23.51
C SER A 27 -9.24 5.74 25.01
N HIS A 28 -7.96 5.69 25.38
CA HIS A 28 -7.54 5.76 26.78
C HIS A 28 -7.80 7.13 27.39
N LEU A 29 -7.57 8.21 26.64
CA LEU A 29 -7.92 9.56 27.07
C LEU A 29 -9.42 9.67 27.34
N ASP A 30 -10.24 9.13 26.44
CA ASP A 30 -11.69 9.10 26.63
C ASP A 30 -12.14 8.30 27.85
N TRP A 31 -11.50 7.15 28.08
CA TRP A 31 -11.74 6.36 29.27
C TRP A 31 -11.38 7.14 30.55
N ILE A 32 -10.27 7.89 30.55
CA ILE A 32 -9.87 8.71 31.70
C ILE A 32 -10.91 9.80 31.97
N VAL A 33 -11.37 10.49 30.93
CA VAL A 33 -12.38 11.55 31.03
C VAL A 33 -13.70 11.00 31.58
N HIS A 34 -14.14 9.83 31.13
CA HIS A 34 -15.41 9.27 31.58
C HIS A 34 -15.34 8.52 32.91
N ASN A 35 -14.24 7.83 33.24
CA ASN A 35 -14.18 6.99 34.45
C ASN A 35 -13.44 7.63 35.62
N THR A 36 -12.52 8.55 35.37
CA THR A 36 -11.64 9.10 36.41
C THR A 36 -12.13 10.46 36.85
N LEU A 37 -12.39 11.36 35.89
CA LEU A 37 -12.84 12.73 36.17
C LEU A 37 -14.18 12.78 36.93
N TYR A 38 -15.17 11.95 36.55
CA TYR A 38 -16.43 11.88 37.30
C TYR A 38 -16.33 11.19 38.65
N ARG A 39 -15.28 10.40 38.90
CA ARG A 39 -15.03 9.80 40.22
C ARG A 39 -14.38 10.77 41.19
N TYR A 40 -13.60 11.73 40.71
CA TYR A 40 -12.88 12.71 41.53
C TYR A 40 -13.67 14.00 41.81
N SER A 41 -15.00 13.93 41.90
CA SER A 41 -15.87 15.07 42.26
C SER A 41 -15.76 16.31 41.35
N LEU A 42 -15.19 16.19 40.15
CA LEU A 42 -15.40 17.22 39.13
C LEU A 42 -16.86 17.18 38.69
N VAL A 43 -17.57 18.28 38.95
CA VAL A 43 -18.94 18.48 38.48
C VAL A 43 -18.92 18.45 36.96
N PHE A 44 -19.67 17.52 36.38
CA PHE A 44 -19.90 17.50 34.95
C PHE A 44 -20.45 18.86 34.50
N SER A 45 -19.80 19.48 33.51
CA SER A 45 -20.30 20.67 32.86
C SER A 45 -20.37 20.44 31.36
N LEU A 46 -21.53 20.78 30.80
CA LEU A 46 -21.77 20.72 29.37
C LEU A 46 -20.86 21.70 28.60
N ASP A 47 -20.42 22.78 29.24
CA ASP A 47 -19.61 23.83 28.61
C ASP A 47 -18.29 23.31 28.06
N TRP A 48 -17.67 22.33 28.75
CA TRP A 48 -16.44 21.69 28.29
C TRP A 48 -16.69 20.32 27.65
N ALA A 49 -17.75 19.59 28.06
CA ALA A 49 -18.03 18.25 27.54
C ALA A 49 -18.45 18.26 26.06
N VAL A 50 -19.27 19.24 25.65
CA VAL A 50 -19.73 19.38 24.26
C VAL A 50 -18.56 19.65 23.28
N PRO A 51 -17.68 20.65 23.52
CA PRO A 51 -16.53 20.86 22.64
C PRO A 51 -15.55 19.68 22.70
N TYR A 52 -15.37 19.03 23.86
CA TYR A 52 -14.55 17.82 23.98
C TYR A 52 -15.06 16.69 23.07
N TRP A 53 -16.33 16.30 23.16
CA TRP A 53 -16.86 15.20 22.34
C TRP A 53 -16.85 15.52 20.85
N THR A 54 -17.07 16.79 20.50
CA THR A 54 -17.00 17.23 19.11
C THR A 54 -15.57 17.09 18.57
N ALA A 55 -14.58 17.59 19.31
CA ALA A 55 -13.17 17.44 18.97
C ALA A 55 -12.76 15.96 18.91
N PHE A 56 -13.18 15.14 19.89
CA PHE A 56 -12.92 13.71 19.92
C PHE A 56 -13.43 13.01 18.65
N ARG A 57 -14.68 13.26 18.26
CA ARG A 57 -15.27 12.67 17.04
C ARG A 57 -14.57 13.13 15.76
N ILE A 58 -14.17 14.40 15.68
CA ILE A 58 -13.42 14.92 14.53
C ILE A 58 -12.07 14.21 14.43
N VAL A 59 -11.30 14.15 15.52
CA VAL A 59 -10.00 13.47 15.56
C VAL A 59 -10.14 11.99 15.25
N LEU A 60 -11.15 11.32 15.81
CA LEU A 60 -11.44 9.93 15.54
C LEU A 60 -11.74 9.70 14.05
N GLY A 61 -12.58 10.54 13.44
CA GLY A 61 -12.88 10.49 12.01
C GLY A 61 -11.65 10.70 11.14
N LEU A 62 -10.79 11.67 11.49
CA LEU A 62 -9.51 11.92 10.81
C LEU A 62 -8.55 10.73 10.92
N LEU A 63 -8.46 10.08 12.09
CA LEU A 63 -7.62 8.90 12.28
C LEU A 63 -8.14 7.71 11.47
N ILE A 64 -9.45 7.45 11.50
CA ILE A 64 -10.06 6.35 10.73
C ILE A 64 -9.86 6.56 9.23
N THR A 65 -10.06 7.78 8.74
CA THR A 65 -9.86 8.10 7.32
C THR A 65 -8.39 8.00 6.92
N ALA A 66 -7.46 8.43 7.78
CA ALA A 66 -6.03 8.27 7.56
C ALA A 66 -5.64 6.79 7.45
N ILE A 67 -6.08 5.95 8.39
CA ILE A 67 -5.89 4.49 8.36
C ILE A 67 -6.44 3.90 7.07
N ALA A 68 -7.71 4.18 6.74
CA ALA A 68 -8.31 3.67 5.51
C ALA A 68 -7.51 4.07 4.25
N SER A 69 -7.05 5.32 4.18
CA SER A 69 -6.27 5.81 3.04
C SER A 69 -4.91 5.12 2.91
N ILE A 70 -4.21 4.89 4.02
CA ILE A 70 -2.88 4.27 4.04
C ILE A 70 -3.00 2.78 3.76
N ALA A 71 -4.00 2.10 4.32
CA ALA A 71 -4.31 0.71 4.00
C ALA A 71 -4.57 0.52 2.49
N VAL A 72 -5.37 1.39 1.87
CA VAL A 72 -5.65 1.35 0.43
C VAL A 72 -4.37 1.59 -0.38
N MET A 73 -3.59 2.63 -0.04
CA MET A 73 -2.33 2.90 -0.73
C MET A 73 -1.31 1.77 -0.58
N GLY A 74 -1.18 1.19 0.62
CA GLY A 74 -0.31 0.06 0.89
C GLY A 74 -0.70 -1.18 0.12
N TYR A 75 -2.01 -1.47 0.04
CA TYR A 75 -2.54 -2.57 -0.76
C TYR A 75 -2.25 -2.38 -2.27
N LEU A 76 -2.47 -1.18 -2.80
CA LEU A 76 -2.17 -0.86 -4.20
C LEU A 76 -0.67 -0.97 -4.50
N ALA A 77 0.18 -0.47 -3.60
CA ALA A 77 1.63 -0.57 -3.73
C ALA A 77 2.09 -2.04 -3.70
N PHE A 78 1.53 -2.85 -2.80
CA PHE A 78 1.80 -4.29 -2.75
C PHE A 78 1.37 -4.99 -4.03
N ARG A 79 0.19 -4.67 -4.58
CA ARG A 79 -0.26 -5.20 -5.87
C ARG A 79 0.68 -4.82 -7.01
N ARG A 80 1.14 -3.56 -7.08
CA ARG A 80 2.10 -3.12 -8.10
C ARG A 80 3.43 -3.85 -8.00
N ALA A 81 3.96 -4.02 -6.78
CA ALA A 81 5.16 -4.84 -6.56
C ALA A 81 4.95 -6.33 -6.91
N GLY A 82 3.70 -6.80 -6.82
CA GLY A 82 3.26 -8.10 -7.35
C GLY A 82 3.42 -8.21 -8.85
N ILE A 83 2.86 -7.25 -9.58
CA ILE A 83 2.85 -7.21 -11.05
C ILE A 83 4.27 -7.05 -11.60
N GLU A 84 5.07 -6.15 -11.03
CA GLU A 84 6.45 -5.92 -11.50
C GLU A 84 7.32 -7.17 -11.34
N ALA A 85 7.09 -7.93 -10.27
CA ALA A 85 7.77 -9.19 -10.02
C ALA A 85 7.42 -10.30 -11.04
N GLU A 86 6.29 -10.17 -11.75
CA GLU A 86 5.79 -11.14 -12.72
C GLU A 86 6.15 -10.79 -14.17
N LYS A 87 6.69 -9.59 -14.44
CA LYS A 87 7.15 -9.22 -15.78
C LYS A 87 8.23 -10.19 -16.26
N VAL A 88 7.96 -10.85 -17.38
CA VAL A 88 8.87 -11.79 -18.02
C VAL A 88 9.96 -10.99 -18.74
N VAL A 89 11.22 -11.32 -18.48
CA VAL A 89 12.35 -10.72 -19.20
C VAL A 89 12.58 -11.51 -20.49
N TYR A 90 12.53 -10.84 -21.62
CA TYR A 90 12.82 -11.43 -22.93
C TYR A 90 14.24 -11.13 -23.33
N ILE A 91 15.03 -12.17 -23.62
CA ILE A 91 16.45 -12.03 -24.00
C ILE A 91 16.60 -12.47 -25.45
N CYS A 92 17.19 -11.65 -26.30
CA CYS A 92 17.48 -12.04 -27.67
C CYS A 92 18.74 -12.89 -27.74
N LYS A 93 18.65 -14.05 -28.42
CA LYS A 93 19.81 -14.93 -28.64
C LYS A 93 20.88 -14.32 -29.56
N SER A 94 20.47 -13.46 -30.51
CA SER A 94 21.38 -12.88 -31.52
C SER A 94 22.05 -11.60 -31.03
N CYS A 95 21.26 -10.64 -30.52
CA CYS A 95 21.76 -9.33 -30.07
C CYS A 95 22.16 -9.28 -28.58
N GLY A 96 21.73 -10.25 -27.76
CA GLY A 96 21.93 -10.21 -26.31
C GLY A 96 21.07 -9.20 -25.54
N ASN A 97 20.32 -8.33 -26.24
CA ASN A 97 19.46 -7.32 -25.60
C ASN A 97 18.31 -7.95 -24.81
N ALA A 98 18.00 -7.35 -23.67
CA ALA A 98 16.90 -7.73 -22.79
C ALA A 98 15.76 -6.71 -22.82
N TRP A 99 14.52 -7.19 -22.85
CA TRP A 99 13.30 -6.38 -22.91
C TRP A 99 12.32 -6.85 -21.83
N THR A 100 11.60 -5.91 -21.22
CA THR A 100 10.62 -6.20 -20.15
C THR A 100 9.17 -5.98 -20.60
N GLU A 101 8.96 -5.31 -21.73
CA GLU A 101 7.65 -5.13 -22.36
C GLU A 101 7.67 -5.87 -23.71
N LEU A 102 6.84 -6.90 -23.84
CA LEU A 102 6.41 -7.38 -25.15
C LEU A 102 5.02 -6.82 -25.41
N ASP A 103 4.76 -6.48 -26.68
CA ASP A 103 3.51 -5.92 -27.17
C ASP A 103 2.27 -6.65 -26.59
N LYS A 104 1.20 -5.87 -26.33
CA LYS A 104 -0.01 -6.25 -25.56
C LYS A 104 -0.80 -7.40 -26.20
N SER A 105 -0.37 -7.89 -27.36
CA SER A 105 -0.96 -8.98 -28.14
C SER A 105 -0.72 -10.38 -27.53
N VAL A 106 0.27 -10.56 -26.66
CA VAL A 106 0.59 -11.88 -26.07
C VAL A 106 -0.10 -12.06 -24.71
N LYS A 107 -1.26 -12.72 -24.68
CA LYS A 107 -1.88 -13.21 -23.42
C LYS A 107 -1.23 -14.53 -22.99
N PRO A 108 -0.50 -14.58 -21.87
CA PRO A 108 0.03 -15.85 -21.40
C PRO A 108 -1.06 -16.71 -20.77
N ARG A 109 -1.08 -18.00 -21.13
CA ARG A 109 -1.84 -19.03 -20.41
C ARG A 109 -0.87 -19.76 -19.46
N GLY A 110 -1.10 -19.64 -18.15
CA GLY A 110 -0.37 -20.38 -17.11
C GLY A 110 0.83 -19.65 -16.48
N LYS A 111 1.49 -20.30 -15.51
CA LYS A 111 2.70 -19.79 -14.85
C LYS A 111 3.84 -19.74 -15.86
N LEU A 112 4.24 -18.53 -16.25
CA LEU A 112 5.36 -18.31 -17.17
C LEU A 112 6.72 -18.47 -16.46
N PRO A 113 7.74 -19.00 -17.14
CA PRO A 113 9.13 -18.90 -16.68
C PRO A 113 9.58 -17.43 -16.66
N ARG A 114 10.48 -17.09 -15.72
CA ARG A 114 10.95 -15.72 -15.45
C ARG A 114 11.66 -15.05 -16.63
N PHE A 115 12.22 -15.86 -17.53
CA PHE A 115 12.88 -15.40 -18.74
C PHE A 115 12.47 -16.24 -19.94
N LYS A 116 12.36 -15.61 -21.11
CA LYS A 116 12.09 -16.29 -22.38
C LYS A 116 13.12 -15.84 -23.42
N ILE A 117 13.74 -16.79 -24.08
CA ILE A 117 14.75 -16.51 -25.10
C ILE A 117 14.05 -16.34 -26.46
N LEU A 118 14.18 -15.15 -27.05
CA LEU A 118 13.69 -14.86 -28.40
C LEU A 118 14.75 -15.25 -29.44
N LYS A 119 14.30 -15.78 -30.59
CA LYS A 119 15.18 -16.15 -31.71
C LYS A 119 15.78 -14.91 -32.37
N SER A 120 14.98 -13.87 -32.61
CA SER A 120 15.41 -12.56 -33.12
C SER A 120 14.68 -11.42 -32.36
N CYS A 121 15.33 -10.25 -32.25
CA CYS A 121 14.79 -9.02 -31.65
C CYS A 121 14.33 -8.06 -32.76
N ALA A 122 13.41 -7.12 -32.50
CA ALA A 122 13.00 -6.09 -33.47
C ALA A 122 14.20 -5.26 -34.01
N SER A 123 15.27 -5.14 -33.22
CA SER A 123 16.54 -4.54 -33.66
C SER A 123 17.38 -5.44 -34.58
N CYS A 124 17.24 -6.77 -34.51
CA CYS A 124 17.90 -7.72 -35.40
C CYS A 124 17.08 -8.01 -36.66
N ASP A 125 15.75 -7.90 -36.56
CA ASP A 125 14.82 -8.28 -37.61
C ASP A 125 13.92 -7.08 -37.92
N ARG A 126 14.37 -6.22 -38.83
CA ARG A 126 13.65 -4.98 -39.22
C ARG A 126 12.25 -5.25 -39.78
N LYS A 127 11.93 -6.48 -40.19
CA LYS A 127 10.61 -6.89 -40.70
C LYS A 127 9.49 -6.85 -39.66
N ILE A 128 9.80 -6.81 -38.36
CA ILE A 128 8.80 -6.79 -37.27
C ILE A 128 8.29 -5.36 -36.98
N LEU A 129 8.97 -4.32 -37.48
CA LEU A 129 8.64 -2.92 -37.19
C LEU A 129 7.65 -2.28 -38.19
N ASP A 130 7.31 -2.99 -39.27
CA ASP A 130 6.56 -2.45 -40.41
C ASP A 130 5.13 -3.06 -40.57
N GLU A 131 4.62 -3.82 -39.59
CA GLU A 131 3.21 -4.27 -39.48
C GLU A 131 2.54 -3.68 -38.24
#